data_AF-A0A9D6AU28-F1
#
_entry.id   AF-A0A9D6AU28-F1
#
_cell.length_a   1.000
_cell.length_b   1.000
_cell.length_c   1.000
_cell.angle_alpha   90.00
_cell.angle_beta   90.00
_cell.angle_gamma   90.00
#
_symmetry.space_group_name_H-M   'P 1'
#
loop_
_entity.id
_entity.type
_entity.pdbx_description
1 polymer ?
#
loop_
_entity_poly.entity_id
_entity_poly.type
_entity_poly.pdbx_seq_one_letter_code
_entity_poly.pdbx_strand_id
1 'polypeptide(L)' 'MRSDWLTDPLFWVAALPALAASGLLARMVLSLFSCCAAFTLRGRPVQLRWWMIPATATACALLWGLAALFAVLDG' A
#
# COMPACT_ATOMS: atom_id res chain seq x y z
N MET A 1 -9.58 18.78 -23.13
CA MET A 1 -10.07 17.39 -23.05
C MET A 1 -9.92 17.01 -21.60
N ARG A 2 -11.03 16.67 -20.92
CA ARG A 2 -11.00 16.32 -19.50
C ARG A 2 -10.65 14.84 -19.47
N SER A 3 -9.41 14.54 -19.16
CA SER A 3 -8.90 13.18 -19.21
C SER A 3 -9.60 12.35 -18.13
N ASP A 4 -10.26 11.28 -18.56
CA ASP A 4 -11.06 10.38 -17.73
C ASP A 4 -10.16 9.37 -16.98
N TRP A 5 -9.05 9.83 -16.41
CA TRP A 5 -8.11 9.00 -15.65
C TRP A 5 -8.77 8.26 -14.48
N LEU A 6 -9.89 8.78 -13.97
CA LEU A 6 -10.70 8.14 -12.94
C LEU A 6 -11.47 6.92 -13.48
N THR A 7 -11.71 6.87 -14.79
CA THR A 7 -12.42 5.81 -15.50
C THR A 7 -11.43 4.77 -16.04
N ASP A 8 -10.13 5.07 -16.06
CA ASP A 8 -9.11 4.16 -16.57
C ASP A 8 -8.96 2.91 -15.69
N PRO A 9 -9.18 1.71 -16.26
CA PRO A 9 -9.06 0.47 -15.51
C PRO A 9 -7.62 0.23 -15.04
N LEU A 10 -6.62 0.74 -15.79
CA LEU A 10 -5.20 0.63 -15.44
C LEU A 10 -4.85 1.42 -14.16
N PHE A 11 -5.46 2.59 -13.96
CA PHE A 11 -5.30 3.38 -12.74
C PHE A 11 -5.79 2.58 -11.53
N TRP A 12 -6.97 1.96 -11.61
CA TRP A 12 -7.55 1.18 -10.52
C TRP A 12 -6.78 -0.11 -10.23
N VAL A 13 -6.20 -0.76 -11.24
CA VAL A 13 -5.33 -1.92 -11.07
C VAL A 13 -4.10 -1.59 -10.23
N ALA A 14 -3.58 -0.35 -10.29
CA ALA A 14 -2.49 0.11 -9.43
C ALA A 14 -2.98 0.68 -8.09
N ALA A 15 -4.08 1.45 -8.09
CA ALA A 15 -4.58 2.15 -6.92
C ALA A 15 -5.18 1.22 -5.86
N LEU A 16 -5.90 0.16 -6.25
CA LEU A 16 -6.46 -0.82 -5.32
C LEU A 16 -5.39 -1.54 -4.48
N PRO A 17 -4.33 -2.13 -5.07
CA PRO A 17 -3.24 -2.71 -4.29
C PRO A 17 -2.46 -1.65 -3.51
N ALA A 18 -2.33 -0.41 -4.01
CA ALA A 18 -1.73 0.68 -3.23
C ALA A 18 -2.52 0.99 -1.95
N LEU A 19 -3.85 1.02 -2.01
CA LEU A 19 -4.74 1.20 -0.87
C LEU A 19 -4.63 0.03 0.12
N ALA A 20 -4.61 -1.21 -0.38
CA ALA A 20 -4.43 -2.39 0.45
C ALA A 20 -3.06 -2.39 1.17
N ALA A 21 -1.99 -2.03 0.46
CA ALA A 21 -0.64 -1.91 1.02
C ALA A 21 -0.57 -0.79 2.08
N SER A 22 -1.25 0.34 1.85
CA SER A 22 -1.34 1.46 2.80
C SER A 22 -2.03 1.04 4.10
N GLY A 23 -3.14 0.31 4.01
CA GLY A 23 -3.83 -0.24 5.19
C GLY A 23 -2.99 -1.27 5.95
N LEU A 24 -2.20 -2.07 5.23
CA LEU A 24 -1.28 -3.04 5.83
C LEU A 24 -0.13 -2.35 6.57
N LEU A 25 0.46 -1.30 5.98
CA LEU A 25 1.45 -0.43 6.61
C LEU A 25 0.92 0.22 7.88
N ALA A 26 -0.28 0.78 7.84
CA ALA A 26 -0.90 1.39 9.02
C ALA A 26 -1.01 0.39 10.19
N ARG A 27 -1.42 -0.86 9.89
CA ARG A 27 -1.46 -1.94 10.89
C ARG A 27 -0.08 -2.33 11.41
N MET A 28 0.94 -2.36 10.55
CA MET A 28 2.31 -2.65 10.96
C MET A 28 2.88 -1.55 11.87
N VAL A 29 2.64 -0.28 11.55
CA VAL A 29 3.06 0.87 12.37
C VAL A 29 2.34 0.88 13.71
N LEU A 30 1.02 0.65 13.74
CA LEU A 30 0.25 0.54 14.98
C LEU A 30 0.73 -0.64 15.85
N SER A 31 1.14 -1.76 15.23
CA SER A 31 1.71 -2.91 15.93
C SER A 31 3.08 -2.62 16.56
N LEU A 32 3.83 -1.64 16.04
CA LEU A 32 5.10 -1.18 16.62
C LEU A 32 4.93 -0.59 18.03
N PHE A 33 3.77 0.03 18.29
CA PHE A 33 3.41 0.60 19.59
C PHE A 33 2.78 -0.42 20.54
N SER A 34 2.54 -1.66 20.09
CA SER A 34 2.12 -2.77 20.95
C SER A 34 3.32 -3.57 21.43
N CYS A 35 3.31 -3.91 22.72
CA CYS A 35 4.38 -4.51 23.52
C CYS A 35 5.03 -5.81 22.97
N CYS A 36 4.59 -6.36 21.82
CA CYS A 36 5.08 -7.64 21.29
C CYS A 36 5.36 -7.68 19.77
N ALA A 37 5.25 -6.56 19.02
CA ALA A 37 5.51 -6.52 17.56
C ALA A 37 4.88 -7.71 16.78
N ALA A 38 3.70 -8.14 17.19
CA ALA A 38 2.96 -9.23 16.56
C ALA A 38 1.68 -8.65 15.96
N PHE A 39 1.48 -8.86 14.66
CA PHE A 39 0.26 -8.47 13.99
C PHE A 39 -0.52 -9.71 13.56
N THR A 40 -1.85 -9.64 13.58
CA THR A 40 -2.72 -10.74 13.16
C THR A 40 -3.12 -10.57 11.70
N LEU A 41 -2.59 -11.45 10.83
CA LEU A 41 -3.01 -11.55 9.43
C LEU A 41 -3.95 -12.74 9.28
N ARG A 42 -5.22 -12.51 8.89
CA ARG A 42 -6.24 -13.58 8.74
C ARG A 42 -6.34 -14.51 9.97
N GLY A 43 -6.28 -13.94 11.17
CA GLY A 43 -6.36 -14.68 12.43
C GLY A 43 -5.08 -15.43 12.83
N ARG A 44 -3.99 -15.33 12.06
CA ARG A 44 -2.69 -15.89 12.42
C ARG A 44 -1.75 -14.81 12.96
N PRO A 45 -1.10 -15.01 14.12
CA PRO A 45 -0.07 -14.09 14.61
C PRO A 45 1.18 -14.22 13.73
N VAL A 46 1.62 -13.11 13.16
CA VAL A 46 2.85 -13.00 12.38
C VAL A 46 3.78 -12.05 13.13
N GLN A 47 4.99 -12.52 13.45
CA GLN A 47 6.03 -11.67 14.01
C GLN A 47 6.50 -10.66 12.95
N LEU A 48 6.40 -9.38 13.29
CA LEU A 48 6.96 -8.33 12.45
C LEU A 48 8.48 -8.36 12.54
N ARG A 49 9.12 -8.73 11.43
CA ARG A 49 10.56 -8.49 11.25
C ARG A 49 10.75 -7.01 10.94
N TRP A 50 11.78 -6.37 11.51
CA TRP A 50 12.04 -4.94 11.29
C TRP A 50 12.20 -4.57 9.80
N TRP A 51 12.61 -5.51 8.94
CA TRP A 51 12.72 -5.36 7.49
C TRP A 51 11.36 -5.31 6.75
N MET A 52 10.25 -5.77 7.37
CA MET A 52 8.93 -5.80 6.71
C MET A 52 8.33 -4.41 6.53
N ILE A 53 8.60 -3.49 7.47
CA ILE A 53 8.10 -2.11 7.42
C ILE A 53 8.74 -1.33 6.25
N PRO A 54 10.09 -1.27 6.10
CA PRO A 54 10.69 -0.61 4.95
C PRO A 54 10.34 -1.31 3.64
N ALA A 55 10.21 -2.65 3.61
CA ALA A 55 9.81 -3.37 2.40
C ALA A 55 8.37 -3.07 1.97
N THR A 56 7.42 -2.97 2.92
CA THR A 56 6.05 -2.58 2.60
C THR A 56 5.94 -1.11 2.26
N ALA A 57 6.71 -0.24 2.93
CA ALA A 57 6.81 1.19 2.60
C ALA A 57 7.32 1.42 1.17
N THR A 58 8.39 0.74 0.76
CA THR A 58 8.91 0.85 -0.61
C THR A 58 7.92 0.32 -1.64
N ALA A 59 7.31 -0.84 -1.40
CA ALA A 59 6.28 -1.38 -2.29
C ALA A 59 5.08 -0.44 -2.42
N CYS A 60 4.63 0.16 -1.31
CA CYS A 60 3.52 1.11 -1.30
C CYS A 60 3.87 2.39 -2.06
N ALA A 61 5.08 2.95 -1.85
CA ALA A 61 5.56 4.11 -2.59
C ALA A 61 5.66 3.82 -4.09
N LEU A 62 6.10 2.62 -4.48
CA LEU A 62 6.24 2.21 -5.87
C LEU A 62 4.86 2.08 -6.55
N LEU A 63 3.88 1.51 -5.86
CA LEU A 63 2.50 1.39 -6.34
C LEU A 63 1.81 2.76 -6.50
N TRP A 64 1.97 3.67 -5.54
CA TRP A 64 1.47 5.03 -5.65
C TRP A 64 2.19 5.84 -6.73
N GLY A 65 3.50 5.63 -6.89
CA GLY A 65 4.28 6.24 -7.97
C GLY A 65 3.79 5.80 -9.34
N LEU A 66 3.48 4.51 -9.53
CA LEU A 66 2.85 3.99 -10.73
C LEU A 66 1.45 4.58 -10.96
N ALA A 67 0.60 4.62 -9.92
CA ALA A 67 -0.74 5.21 -10.04
C ALA A 67 -0.69 6.70 -10.42
N ALA A 68 0.23 7.46 -9.82
CA ALA A 68 0.45 8.86 -10.16
C ALA A 68 0.99 9.02 -11.58
N LEU A 69 1.91 8.15 -12.01
CA LEU A 69 2.46 8.16 -13.37
C LEU A 69 1.37 7.89 -14.41
N PHE A 70 0.48 6.92 -14.18
CA PHE A 70 -0.67 6.68 -15.05
C PHE A 70 -1.63 7.87 -15.07
N ALA A 71 -1.93 8.47 -13.91
CA ALA A 71 -2.77 9.66 -13.86
C ALA A 71 -2.18 10.87 -14.61
N VAL A 72 -0.85 11.02 -14.63
CA VAL A 72 -0.15 12.07 -15.38
C VAL A 72 -0.01 11.75 -16.87
N LEU A 73 0.15 10.48 -17.25
CA LEU A 73 0.23 10.06 -18.65
C LEU A 73 -1.13 10.12 -19.36
N ASP A 74 -2.22 9.83 -18.64
CA ASP A 74 -3.58 9.96 -19.17
C ASP A 74 -4.10 11.41 -19.12
N GLY A 75 -3.58 12.22 -18.18
CA GLY A 75 -3.95 13.63 -17.94
C GLY A 75 -3.52 14.61 -19.03
#